data_AF-A0A258ZJ72-F1
#
_entry.id   AF-A0A258ZJ72-F1
#
_cell.length_a   1.000
_cell.length_b   1.000
_cell.length_c   1.000
_cell.angle_alpha   90.00
_cell.angle_beta   90.00
_cell.angle_gamma   90.00
#
_symmetry.space_group_name_H-M   'P 1'
#
loop_
_entity.id
_entity.type
_entity.pdbx_description
1 polymer ?
#
loop_
_entity_poly.entity_id
_entity_poly.type
_entity_poly.pdbx_seq_one_letter_code
_entity_poly.pdbx_strand_id
1 'polypeptide(L)' 'MMASYEKVAANLDTFARDCSVTVALKISDDSCKMDAEQRAVFMALYDALPSYESQIFDESIHALIHEARTDHLCTH' A
#
# COMPACT_ATOMS: atom_id res chain seq x y z
N MET A 1 2.33 -15.25 15.58
CA MET A 1 0.91 -14.83 15.51
C MET A 1 0.79 -13.99 14.25
N MET A 2 0.11 -14.48 13.21
CA MET A 2 -0.09 -13.66 12.00
C MET A 2 -0.97 -12.45 12.37
N ALA A 3 -0.57 -11.26 11.95
CA ALA A 3 -1.35 -10.06 12.21
C ALA A 3 -2.65 -10.09 11.39
N SER A 4 -3.72 -9.46 11.89
CA SER A 4 -5.04 -9.53 11.24
C SER A 4 -5.03 -9.03 9.79
N TYR A 5 -4.18 -8.05 9.47
CA TYR A 5 -4.04 -7.53 8.10
C TYR A 5 -3.41 -8.54 7.12
N GLU A 6 -2.48 -9.39 7.55
CA GLU A 6 -1.85 -10.40 6.68
C GLU A 6 -2.89 -11.42 6.16
N LYS A 7 -3.83 -11.81 7.03
CA LYS A 7 -4.94 -12.70 6.64
C LYS A 7 -5.88 -12.03 5.65
N VAL A 8 -6.13 -10.73 5.80
CA VAL A 8 -6.96 -9.97 4.86
C VAL A 8 -6.26 -9.89 3.51
N ALA A 9 -4.98 -9.47 3.49
CA ALA A 9 -4.17 -9.36 2.28
C ALA A 9 -4.13 -10.66 1.46
N ALA A 10 -3.97 -11.81 2.13
CA ALA A 10 -3.95 -13.12 1.49
C ALA A 10 -5.26 -13.50 0.78
N ASN A 11 -6.40 -12.95 1.20
CA ASN A 11 -7.73 -13.27 0.68
C ASN A 11 -8.28 -12.23 -0.30
N LEU A 12 -7.51 -11.19 -0.66
CA LEU A 12 -7.92 -10.21 -1.65
C LEU A 12 -7.84 -10.80 -3.06
N ASP A 13 -8.85 -10.51 -3.88
CA ASP A 13 -8.84 -10.75 -5.32
C ASP A 13 -8.00 -9.70 -6.06
N THR A 14 -7.76 -9.90 -7.35
CA THR A 14 -6.91 -9.00 -8.15
C THR A 14 -7.38 -7.55 -8.12
N PHE A 15 -8.69 -7.32 -8.22
CA PHE A 15 -9.26 -5.97 -8.18
C PHE A 15 -9.03 -5.29 -6.83
N ALA A 16 -9.25 -6.01 -5.72
CA ALA A 16 -9.02 -5.48 -4.39
C ALA A 16 -7.53 -5.24 -4.09
N ARG A 17 -6.63 -6.03 -4.69
CA ARG A 17 -5.18 -5.76 -4.64
C ARG A 17 -4.83 -4.48 -5.40
N ASP A 18 -5.34 -4.28 -6.61
CA ASP A 18 -5.12 -3.04 -7.38
C ASP A 18 -5.73 -1.80 -6.69
N CYS A 19 -6.90 -1.97 -6.05
CA CYS A 19 -7.47 -0.95 -5.18
C CYS A 19 -6.53 -0.62 -4.02
N SER A 20 -5.89 -1.63 -3.43
CA SER A 20 -4.93 -1.46 -2.34
C SER A 20 -3.68 -0.69 -2.80
N VAL A 21 -3.13 -0.99 -3.98
CA VAL A 21 -2.04 -0.21 -4.58
C VAL A 21 -2.46 1.25 -4.82
N THR A 22 -3.66 1.47 -5.33
CA THR A 22 -4.20 2.82 -5.56
C THR A 22 -4.30 3.62 -4.26
N VAL A 23 -4.77 3.01 -3.17
CA VAL A 23 -4.85 3.68 -1.87
C VAL A 23 -3.45 3.94 -1.31
N ALA A 24 -2.49 3.02 -1.48
CA ALA A 24 -1.11 3.24 -1.08
C ALA A 24 -0.46 4.44 -1.80
N LEU A 25 -0.76 4.63 -3.10
CA LEU A 25 -0.37 5.85 -3.83
C LEU A 25 -0.99 7.10 -3.24
N LYS A 26 -2.29 7.09 -2.95
CA LYS A 26 -2.99 8.23 -2.36
C LYS A 26 -2.47 8.58 -0.95
N ILE A 27 -2.05 7.58 -0.18
CA ILE A 27 -1.39 7.79 1.11
C ILE A 27 -0.02 8.45 0.88
N SER A 28 0.73 7.99 -0.12
CA SER A 28 2.08 8.49 -0.42
C SER A 28 2.08 9.94 -0.95
N ASP A 29 1.03 10.33 -1.67
CA ASP A 29 0.76 11.68 -2.19
C ASP A 29 0.05 12.60 -1.18
N ASP A 30 -0.17 12.14 0.06
CA ASP A 30 -0.90 12.85 1.12
C ASP A 30 -2.34 13.29 0.76
N SER A 31 -2.92 12.74 -0.31
CA SER A 31 -4.29 13.03 -0.76
C SER A 31 -5.36 12.18 -0.03
N CYS A 32 -4.97 11.47 1.04
CA CYS A 32 -5.84 10.60 1.82
C CYS A 32 -6.32 11.25 3.13
N LYS A 33 -7.62 11.13 3.44
CA LYS A 33 -8.25 11.64 4.69
C LYS A 33 -8.02 10.76 5.93
N MET A 34 -7.23 9.69 5.81
CA MET A 34 -6.91 8.78 6.92
C MET A 34 -5.96 9.44 7.91
N ASP A 35 -6.11 9.13 9.19
CA ASP A 35 -5.15 9.52 10.24
C ASP A 35 -3.86 8.68 10.17
N ALA A 36 -2.88 9.01 11.01
CA ALA A 36 -1.57 8.35 11.01
C ALA A 36 -1.64 6.85 11.35
N GLU A 37 -2.53 6.45 12.25
CA GLU A 37 -2.69 5.04 12.64
C GLU A 37 -3.34 4.25 11.49
N GLN A 38 -4.39 4.79 10.90
CA GLN A 38 -5.07 4.20 9.75
C GLN A 38 -4.14 4.06 8.54
N ARG A 39 -3.34 5.10 8.25
CA ARG A 39 -2.32 5.05 7.19
C ARG A 39 -1.30 3.96 7.48
N ALA A 40 -0.80 3.86 8.71
CA ALA A 40 0.18 2.83 9.09
C ALA A 40 -0.38 1.40 8.94
N VAL A 41 -1.62 1.16 9.39
CA VAL A 41 -2.28 -0.15 9.25
C VAL A 41 -2.52 -0.48 7.78
N PHE A 42 -2.94 0.49 6.97
CA PHE A 42 -3.17 0.26 5.54
C PHE A 42 -1.86 -0.02 4.79
N MET A 43 -0.78 0.69 5.11
CA MET A 43 0.52 0.43 4.51
C MET A 43 1.06 -0.94 4.92
N ALA A 44 0.81 -1.40 6.15
CA ALA A 44 1.13 -2.77 6.56
C ALA A 44 0.30 -3.83 5.81
N LEU A 45 -0.97 -3.54 5.49
CA LEU A 45 -1.78 -4.39 4.62
C LEU A 45 -1.18 -4.46 3.20
N TYR A 46 -0.80 -3.31 2.63
CA TYR A 46 -0.18 -3.20 1.32
C TYR A 46 1.14 -3.99 1.26
N ASP A 47 2.00 -3.84 2.28
CA ASP A 47 3.28 -4.55 2.39
C ASP A 47 3.10 -6.07 2.53
N ALA A 48 1.94 -6.52 3.04
CA ALA A 48 1.59 -7.93 3.20
C ALA A 48 0.88 -8.54 1.98
N LEU A 49 0.67 -7.79 0.89
CA LEU A 49 0.05 -8.31 -0.32
C LEU A 49 0.94 -9.42 -0.93
N PRO A 50 0.35 -10.57 -1.29
CA PRO A 50 1.11 -11.60 -2.00
C PRO A 50 1.49 -11.12 -3.41
N SER A 51 2.59 -11.64 -3.95
CA SER A 51 2.99 -11.39 -5.33
C SER A 51 1.82 -11.68 -6.28
N TYR A 52 1.55 -10.72 -7.16
CA TYR A 52 0.44 -10.80 -8.09
C TYR A 52 0.71 -9.94 -9.31
N GLU A 53 0.09 -10.29 -10.43
CA GLU A 53 0.13 -9.48 -11.65
C GLU A 53 -1.04 -8.48 -11.57
N SER A 54 -0.69 -7.19 -11.47
CA SER A 54 -1.68 -6.11 -11.49
C SER A 54 -2.31 -5.99 -12.89
N GLN A 55 -3.61 -5.67 -12.93
CA GLN A 55 -4.30 -5.40 -14.19
C GLN A 55 -4.28 -3.92 -14.57
N ILE A 56 -3.90 -3.05 -13.63
CA ILE A 56 -4.01 -1.59 -13.75
C ILE A 56 -2.64 -0.92 -13.75
N PHE A 57 -1.68 -1.47 -13.01
CA PHE A 57 -0.37 -0.85 -12.80
C PHE A 57 0.76 -1.77 -13.25
N ASP A 58 1.89 -1.17 -13.63
CA ASP A 58 3.13 -1.91 -13.84
C ASP A 58 4.01 -1.89 -12.57
N GLU A 59 5.11 -2.65 -12.57
CA GLU A 59 5.99 -2.79 -11.42
C GLU A 59 6.63 -1.48 -10.92
N SER A 60 6.75 -0.45 -11.79
CA SER A 60 7.33 0.85 -11.41
C SER A 60 6.51 1.57 -10.33
N ILE A 61 5.22 1.26 -10.21
CA ILE A 61 4.36 1.89 -9.20
C ILE A 61 4.79 1.54 -7.78
N HIS A 62 5.29 0.31 -7.58
CA HIS A 62 5.79 -0.14 -6.28
C HIS A 62 7.07 0.59 -5.90
N ALA A 63 7.93 0.89 -6.89
CA ALA A 63 9.12 1.71 -6.69
C ALA A 63 8.75 3.15 -6.30
N LEU A 64 7.79 3.77 -6.99
CA LEU A 64 7.32 5.12 -6.66
C LEU A 64 6.73 5.22 -5.25
N ILE A 65 5.92 4.25 -4.82
CA ILE A 65 5.40 4.19 -3.45
C ILE A 65 6.55 4.06 -2.44
N HIS A 66 7.56 3.24 -2.75
CA HIS A 66 8.73 3.06 -1.89
C HIS A 66 9.58 4.33 -1.77
N GLU A 67 9.84 5.02 -2.89
CA GLU A 67 10.55 6.29 -2.94
C GLU A 67 9.82 7.36 -2.13
N ALA A 68 8.52 7.56 -2.38
CA ALA A 68 7.72 8.54 -1.64
C ALA A 68 7.75 8.30 -0.13
N ARG A 69 7.64 7.04 0.32
CA ARG A 69 7.76 6.68 1.75
C ARG A 69 9.13 7.00 2.34
N THR A 70 10.18 6.94 1.54
CA THR A 70 11.57 7.15 1.96
C THR A 70 11.95 8.63 1.91
N ASP A 71 11.46 9.36 0.91
CA ASP A 71 11.71 10.80 0.76
C ASP A 71 11.05 11.62 1.86
N HIS A 72 9.84 11.23 2.32
CA HIS A 72 9.19 11.84 3.48
C HIS A 72 9.96 11.63 4.81
N LEU A 73 10.96 10.74 4.86
CA LEU A 73 11.87 10.59 6.00
C LEU A 73 13.09 11.52 5.91
N CYS A 74 13.34 12.14 4.75
CA CYS A 74 14.51 13.00 4.51
C CYS A 74 14.17 14.50 4.36
N THR A 75 12.88 14.86 4.26
CA THR A 75 12.42 16.25 4.33
C THR A 75 12.10 16.66 5.78
N HIS A 76 12.99 17.49 6.32
CA HIS A 76 12.83 18.34 7.50
C HIS A 76 11.52 19.13 7.54
#